data_AF-F4MUT4-F1
#
_entry.id   AF-F4MUT4-F1
#
_cell.length_a   1.000
_cell.length_b   1.000
_cell.length_c   1.000
_cell.angle_alpha   90.00
_cell.angle_beta   90.00
_cell.angle_gamma   90.00
#
_symmetry.space_group_name_H-M   'P 1'
#
loop_
_entity.id
_entity.type
_entity.pdbx_description
1 polymer ?
#
loop_
_entity_poly.entity_id
_entity_poly.type
_entity_poly.pdbx_seq_one_letter_code
_entity_poly.pdbx_strand_id
1 'polypeptide(L)'
;MIWWIKNITGKDADAALGRANITVNKNSVPNDPKSPFVTSGVRIGSPAITRRGFKEEESRELAGWMCDVLDNITDEATIERIKQKVLAICARFPVYA
;
A
#
# COMPACT_ATOMS: atom_id res chain seq x y z
N MET A 1 -6.94 -8.79 -3.47
CA MET A 1 -5.81 -9.72 -3.34
C MET A 1 -5.21 -9.60 -1.95
N ILE A 2 -4.80 -10.70 -1.31
CA ILE A 2 -4.11 -10.69 -0.02
C ILE A 2 -2.62 -10.89 -0.29
N TRP A 3 -1.78 -9.97 0.17
CA TRP A 3 -0.34 -10.01 -0.01
C TRP A 3 0.33 -10.40 1.31
N TRP A 4 1.16 -11.44 1.29
CA TRP A 4 1.93 -11.88 2.44
C TRP A 4 3.24 -11.12 2.52
N ILE A 5 3.51 -10.51 3.67
CA ILE A 5 4.69 -9.69 3.90
C ILE A 5 5.62 -10.47 4.83
N LYS A 6 6.75 -10.91 4.28
CA LYS A 6 7.79 -11.64 5.04
C LYS A 6 8.44 -10.67 6.03
N ASN A 7 8.64 -11.11 7.27
CA ASN A 7 9.34 -10.39 8.35
C ASN A 7 8.68 -9.12 8.93
N ILE A 8 7.59 -8.62 8.35
CA ILE A 8 6.89 -7.42 8.83
C ILE A 8 5.48 -7.80 9.30
N THR A 9 4.89 -7.04 10.23
CA THR A 9 3.48 -7.26 10.61
C THR A 9 2.54 -6.54 9.65
N GLY A 10 1.32 -7.06 9.47
CA GLY A 10 0.30 -6.35 8.69
C GLY A 10 -0.03 -4.99 9.30
N LYS A 11 0.11 -4.84 10.62
CA LYS A 11 -0.03 -3.55 11.33
C LYS A 11 1.07 -2.55 10.95
N ASP A 12 2.33 -2.98 10.92
CA ASP A 12 3.45 -2.09 10.57
C ASP A 12 3.37 -1.68 9.11
N ALA A 13 3.04 -2.64 8.23
CA ALA A 13 2.82 -2.39 6.81
C ALA A 13 1.70 -1.37 6.57
N ASP A 14 0.57 -1.51 7.26
CA ASP A 14 -0.56 -0.59 7.21
C ASP A 14 -0.15 0.82 7.66
N ALA A 15 0.61 0.93 8.76
CA ALA A 15 1.10 2.21 9.25
C ALA A 15 2.08 2.89 8.28
N ALA A 16 3.04 2.14 7.72
CA ALA A 16 4.04 2.69 6.82
C ALA A 16 3.45 3.11 5.46
N LEU A 17 2.59 2.27 4.88
CA LEU A 17 1.87 2.61 3.65
C LEU A 17 0.94 3.82 3.89
N GLY A 18 0.30 3.89 5.06
CA GLY A 18 -0.52 5.04 5.46
C GLY A 18 0.27 6.35 5.50
N ARG A 19 1.52 6.34 5.98
CA ARG A 19 2.42 7.52 5.95
C ARG A 19 2.73 7.98 4.53
N ALA A 20 2.74 7.06 3.56
CA ALA A 20 2.92 7.35 2.14
C ALA A 20 1.62 7.73 1.40
N ASN A 21 0.51 7.97 2.11
CA ASN A 21 -0.85 8.18 1.57
C ASN A 21 -1.41 6.97 0.79
N ILE A 22 -0.94 5.75 1.08
CA ILE A 22 -1.47 4.51 0.51
C ILE A 22 -2.28 3.79 1.58
N THR A 23 -3.61 3.86 1.48
CA THR A 23 -4.50 3.20 2.44
C THR A 23 -4.71 1.75 2.07
N VAL A 24 -4.31 0.83 2.95
CA VAL A 24 -4.56 -0.61 2.83
C VAL A 24 -5.34 -1.11 4.05
N ASN A 25 -5.67 -2.41 4.07
CA ASN A 25 -6.32 -3.02 5.22
C ASN A 25 -5.53 -4.25 5.65
N LYS A 26 -5.06 -4.29 6.90
CA LYS A 26 -4.44 -5.48 7.50
C LYS A 26 -5.43 -6.65 7.47
N ASN A 27 -4.98 -7.82 7.04
CA ASN A 27 -5.83 -9.00 6.91
C ASN A 27 -5.01 -10.27 7.15
N SER A 28 -5.58 -11.22 7.87
CA SER A 28 -4.91 -12.51 8.10
C SER A 28 -4.69 -13.26 6.79
N VAL A 29 -3.57 -13.98 6.72
CA VAL A 29 -3.24 -14.90 5.62
C VAL A 29 -3.61 -16.34 6.01
N PRO A 30 -3.80 -17.27 5.07
CA PRO A 30 -3.94 -18.68 5.38
C PRO A 30 -2.73 -19.17 6.19
N ASN A 31 -2.98 -19.86 7.31
CA ASN A 31 -1.94 -20.30 8.27
C ASN A 31 -1.10 -19.15 8.85
N ASP A 32 -1.74 -18.03 9.22
CA ASP A 32 -1.04 -16.87 9.79
C ASP A 32 -0.33 -17.25 11.11
N PRO A 33 1.00 -17.09 11.20
CA PRO A 33 1.74 -17.34 12.44
C PRO A 33 1.48 -16.25 13.50
N LYS A 34 0.87 -15.11 13.13
CA LYS A 34 0.63 -13.96 14.00
C LYS A 34 -0.82 -13.87 14.45
N SER A 35 -1.02 -13.23 15.61
CA SER A 35 -2.34 -12.97 16.19
C SER A 35 -3.25 -12.17 15.23
N PRO A 36 -4.58 -12.40 15.23
CA PRO A 36 -5.54 -11.68 14.37
C PRO A 36 -5.49 -10.14 14.48
N PHE A 37 -4.97 -9.61 15.59
CA PHE A 37 -4.82 -8.16 15.78
C PHE A 37 -3.60 -7.57 15.08
N VAL A 38 -2.61 -8.40 14.75
CA VAL A 38 -1.32 -8.01 14.16
C VAL A 38 -1.29 -8.39 12.68
N THR A 39 -1.70 -9.62 12.37
CA THR A 39 -1.72 -10.25 11.02
C THR A 39 -0.35 -10.26 10.33
N SER A 40 -0.19 -11.10 9.31
CA SER A 40 1.02 -11.16 8.46
C SER A 40 0.77 -10.70 7.03
N GLY A 41 -0.38 -10.06 6.76
CA GLY A 41 -0.74 -9.66 5.41
C GLY A 41 -1.57 -8.38 5.33
N VAL A 42 -1.66 -7.88 4.10
CA VAL A 42 -2.49 -6.74 3.73
C VAL A 42 -3.39 -7.12 2.57
N ARG A 43 -4.63 -6.63 2.59
CA ARG A 43 -5.60 -6.78 1.50
C ARG A 43 -5.63 -5.52 0.66
N ILE A 44 -5.46 -5.70 -0.64
CA ILE A 44 -5.44 -4.64 -1.64
C ILE A 44 -6.60 -4.85 -2.61
N GLY A 45 -7.28 -3.77 -2.96
CA GLY A 45 -8.37 -3.75 -3.95
C GLY A 45 -8.16 -2.67 -5.00
N SER A 46 -8.36 -3.03 -6.27
CA SER A 46 -8.33 -2.11 -7.41
C SER A 46 -9.59 -1.26 -7.65
N PRO A 47 -10.81 -1.55 -7.13
CA PRO A 47 -12.00 -0.80 -7.53
C PRO A 47 -11.91 0.72 -7.35
N ALA A 48 -11.28 1.19 -6.27
CA ALA A 48 -11.15 2.62 -5.98
C ALA A 48 -10.20 3.33 -6.97
N ILE A 49 -9.06 2.71 -7.31
CA ILE A 49 -8.10 3.29 -8.25
C ILE A 49 -8.60 3.23 -9.70
N THR A 50 -9.30 2.15 -10.07
CA THR A 50 -9.89 2.03 -11.41
C THR A 50 -11.04 3.03 -11.59
N ARG A 51 -11.84 3.30 -10.55
CA ARG A 51 -12.95 4.27 -10.63
C ARG A 51 -12.48 5.69 -10.94
N ARG A 52 -11.29 6.09 -10.48
CA ARG A 52 -10.69 7.40 -10.75
C ARG A 52 -9.85 7.45 -12.04
N GLY A 53 -9.79 6.36 -12.80
CA GLY A 53 -9.16 6.33 -14.12
C GLY A 53 -7.76 5.72 -14.17
N PHE A 54 -7.28 5.06 -13.11
CA PHE A 54 -6.01 4.31 -13.18
C PHE A 54 -6.16 3.13 -14.14
N LYS A 55 -5.11 2.88 -14.92
CA LYS A 55 -4.96 1.71 -15.79
C LYS A 55 -3.86 0.78 -15.26
N GLU A 56 -3.45 -0.18 -16.08
CA GLU A 56 -2.45 -1.19 -15.75
C GLU A 56 -1.08 -0.59 -15.43
N GLU A 57 -0.68 0.47 -16.15
CA GLU A 57 0.61 1.15 -15.94
C GLU A 57 0.66 1.83 -14.58
N GLU A 58 -0.33 2.64 -14.24
CA GLU A 58 -0.40 3.31 -12.94
C GLU A 58 -0.53 2.31 -11.79
N SER A 59 -1.26 1.22 -12.01
CA SER A 59 -1.39 0.14 -11.02
C SER A 59 -0.05 -0.55 -10.78
N ARG A 60 0.78 -0.71 -11.82
CA ARG A 60 2.13 -1.27 -11.71
C ARG A 60 3.07 -0.31 -10.98
N GLU A 61 3.01 0.98 -11.27
CA GLU A 61 3.79 2.00 -10.55
C GLU A 61 3.42 2.02 -9.07
N LEU A 62 2.13 2.03 -8.74
CA LEU A 62 1.64 1.98 -7.37
C LEU A 62 2.14 0.72 -6.65
N ALA A 63 2.08 -0.45 -7.30
CA ALA A 63 2.60 -1.69 -6.73
C ALA A 63 4.11 -1.61 -6.46
N GLY A 64 4.88 -1.00 -7.35
CA GLY A 64 6.32 -0.75 -7.15
C GLY A 64 6.58 0.15 -5.95
N TRP A 65 5.83 1.23 -5.79
CA TRP A 65 5.94 2.12 -4.63
C TRP A 65 5.58 1.41 -3.32
N MET A 66 4.59 0.53 -3.35
CA MET A 66 4.25 -0.29 -2.18
C MET A 66 5.42 -1.20 -1.78
N CYS A 67 6.09 -1.84 -2.75
CA CYS A 67 7.30 -2.62 -2.49
C CYS A 67 8.41 -1.75 -1.88
N ASP A 68 8.70 -0.59 -2.47
CA ASP A 68 9.75 0.32 -2.00
C ASP A 68 9.53 0.73 -0.52
N VAL A 69 8.28 1.01 -0.13
CA VAL A 69 7.92 1.34 1.27
C VAL A 69 8.09 0.13 2.18
N LEU A 70 7.66 -1.06 1.76
CA LEU A 70 7.73 -2.24 2.61
C LEU A 70 9.16 -2.74 2.79
N ASP A 71 10.00 -2.63 1.76
CA ASP A 71 11.43 -2.98 1.85
C ASP A 71 12.20 -1.98 2.73
N ASN A 72 11.72 -0.74 2.84
CA ASN A 72 12.37 0.34 3.60
C ASN A 72 11.44 0.97 4.64
N ILE A 73 10.78 0.15 5.45
CA ILE A 73 9.71 0.58 6.37
C ILE A 73 10.13 1.62 7.42
N THR A 74 11.43 1.69 7.73
CA THR A 74 12.01 2.64 8.68
C THR A 74 12.63 3.88 8.01
N ASP A 75 12.73 3.90 6.68
CA ASP A 75 13.32 5.02 5.94
C ASP A 75 12.27 6.09 5.62
N GLU A 76 12.24 7.12 6.45
CA GLU A 76 11.31 8.24 6.28
C GLU A 76 11.52 9.01 4.98
N ALA A 77 12.74 9.07 4.46
CA ALA A 77 13.03 9.77 3.20
C ALA A 77 12.39 9.05 2.01
N THR A 78 12.44 7.71 2.00
CA THR A 78 11.76 6.91 0.97
C THR A 78 10.24 7.05 1.08
N ILE A 79 9.68 7.01 2.29
CA ILE A 79 8.24 7.19 2.52
C ILE A 79 7.77 8.56 2.01
N GLU A 80 8.48 9.64 2.35
CA GLU A 80 8.11 10.99 1.91
C GLU A 80 8.25 11.15 0.39
N ARG A 81 9.33 10.61 -0.22
CA ARG A 81 9.48 10.60 -1.69
C ARG A 81 8.31 9.92 -2.38
N ILE A 82 7.85 8.79 -1.84
CA ILE A 82 6.73 8.03 -2.41
C ILE A 82 5.42 8.77 -2.20
N LYS A 83 5.21 9.37 -1.03
CA LYS A 83 4.05 10.22 -0.75
C LYS A 83 3.89 11.32 -1.79
N GLN A 84 4.97 11.99 -2.19
CA GLN A 84 4.93 13.02 -3.23
C GLN A 84 4.51 12.45 -4.60
N LYS A 85 4.99 11.25 -4.96
CA LYS A 85 4.55 10.55 -6.19
C LYS A 85 3.06 10.19 -6.12
N VAL A 86 2.59 9.70 -4.98
CA VAL A 86 1.18 9.35 -4.74
C VAL A 86 0.28 10.58 -4.84
N LEU A 87 0.70 11.72 -4.29
CA LEU A 87 -0.03 12.99 -4.42
C LEU A 87 -0.09 13.47 -5.87
N ALA A 88 1.03 13.41 -6.61
CA ALA A 88 1.09 13.82 -8.01
C ALA A 88 0.14 12.99 -8.89
N ILE A 89 0.10 11.66 -8.72
CA ILE A 89 -0.82 10.81 -9.47
C ILE A 89 -2.28 11.03 -9.05
N CYS A 90 -2.55 11.27 -7.76
CA CYS A 90 -3.89 11.60 -7.29
C CYS A 90 -4.41 12.93 -7.87
N ALA A 91 -3.53 13.91 -8.05
CA ALA A 91 -3.86 15.18 -8.70
C ALA A 91 -4.12 15.01 -10.21
N ARG A 92 -3.39 14.10 -10.87
CA ARG A 92 -3.63 13.74 -12.28
C ARG A 92 -4.98 13.04 -12.49
N PHE A 93 -5.44 12.29 -11.49
CA PHE A 93 -6.68 11.49 -11.53
C PHE A 93 -7.64 11.91 -10.40
N PRO A 94 -8.30 13.08 -10.51
CA PRO A 94 -9.31 13.51 -9.53
C PRO A 94 -10.51 12.56 -9.49
N VAL A 95 -11.13 12.41 -8.32
CA VAL A 95 -12.27 11.49 -8.10
C VAL A 95 -13.60 12.10 -8.54
N TYR A 96 -13.76 13.41 -8.32
CA TYR A 96 -14.90 14.20 -8.77
C TYR A 96 -14.35 15.34 -9.62
N ALA A 97 -14.41 15.19 -10.94
CA ALA A 97 -14.05 16.19 -11.93
C ALA A 97 -15.16 16.29 -12.98
#